data_AF-A0A1J7J4N6-F1
#
_entry.id   AF-A0A1J7J4N6-F1
#
_cell.length_a   1.000
_cell.length_b   1.000
_cell.length_c   1.000
_cell.angle_alpha   90.00
_cell.angle_beta   90.00
_cell.angle_gamma   90.00
#
_symmetry.space_group_name_H-M   'P 1'
#
loop_
_entity.id
_entity.type
_entity.pdbx_description
1 polymer ?
#
loop_
_entity_poly.entity_id
_entity_poly.type
_entity_poly.pdbx_seq_one_letter_code
_entity_poly.pdbx_strand_id
1 'polypeptide(L)'
;RLPRCRETPYCTSNGRRAWKAYRKAHEKICWRHKNNIDPPSPPKGLEAPITKPFTRLDNGTWLHDRPEADVYRVLIDAHRLRMDDDYNACYTTVFRFGPRSTVENGAAGFADFLAMIEQQAPSLLPAWWDATNTAACIAFGSEATEADGWSSLTRALHWKDVIGHYGEMCFDLELRVFAQAVYGIPSNFRDLAKGWKVMVALE
;
A
#
# COMPACT_ATOMS: atom_id res chain seq x y z
N ARG A 1 3.46 -0.83 -15.78
CA ARG A 1 4.29 0.33 -16.26
C ARG A 1 3.45 1.59 -16.09
N LEU A 2 3.68 2.40 -15.05
CA LEU A 2 2.90 3.62 -14.84
C LEU A 2 3.30 4.73 -15.85
N PRO A 3 2.36 5.26 -16.65
CA PRO A 3 2.66 6.21 -17.72
C PRO A 3 3.23 7.55 -17.22
N ARG A 4 2.87 8.01 -16.02
CA ARG A 4 3.16 9.38 -15.55
C ARG A 4 4.58 9.59 -14.98
N CYS A 5 5.34 8.53 -14.72
CA CYS A 5 6.73 8.67 -14.24
C CYS A 5 7.75 8.92 -15.37
N ARG A 6 7.37 8.78 -16.65
CA ARG A 6 8.30 8.97 -17.78
C ARG A 6 8.45 10.42 -18.24
N GLU A 7 7.51 11.30 -17.89
CA GLU A 7 7.40 12.63 -18.53
C GLU A 7 7.65 13.81 -17.59
N THR A 8 7.88 13.58 -16.30
CA THR A 8 8.23 14.67 -15.39
C THR A 8 9.76 14.73 -15.18
N PRO A 9 10.45 15.81 -15.60
CA PRO A 9 11.89 16.02 -15.37
C PRO A 9 12.31 16.07 -13.89
N TYR A 10 11.34 15.95 -12.97
CA TYR A 10 11.50 16.24 -11.56
C TYR A 10 11.70 15.02 -10.68
N CYS A 11 11.69 13.79 -11.19
CA CYS A 11 11.95 12.64 -10.33
C CYS A 11 13.43 12.59 -9.88
N THR A 12 13.75 13.31 -8.80
CA THR A 12 15.12 13.66 -8.41
C THR A 12 15.88 12.46 -7.85
N SER A 13 17.21 12.49 -7.99
CA SER A 13 18.11 11.54 -7.31
C SER A 13 17.98 11.61 -5.77
N ASN A 14 17.48 12.73 -5.23
CA ASN A 14 17.32 12.97 -3.81
C ASN A 14 16.08 12.27 -3.23
N GLY A 15 14.95 12.22 -3.96
CA GLY A 15 13.75 11.48 -3.52
C GLY A 15 14.00 9.98 -3.44
N ARG A 16 14.76 9.48 -4.41
CA ARG A 16 15.25 8.09 -4.38
C ARG A 16 16.15 7.80 -3.18
N ARG A 17 17.00 8.73 -2.76
CA ARG A 17 17.91 8.56 -1.61
C ARG A 17 17.16 8.65 -0.28
N ALA A 18 16.25 9.60 -0.13
CA ALA A 18 15.42 9.76 1.07
C ALA A 18 14.56 8.53 1.33
N TRP A 19 13.92 7.99 0.28
CA TRP A 19 13.19 6.72 0.34
C TRP A 19 14.07 5.54 0.80
N LYS A 20 15.24 5.36 0.18
CA LYS A 20 16.19 4.30 0.57
C LYS A 20 16.63 4.42 2.03
N ALA A 21 16.82 5.65 2.52
CA ALA A 21 17.20 5.92 3.90
C ALA A 21 16.05 5.61 4.87
N TYR A 22 14.83 6.08 4.57
CA TYR A 22 13.62 5.75 5.31
C TYR A 22 13.49 4.24 5.44
N ARG A 23 13.54 3.52 4.30
CA ARG A 23 13.39 2.08 4.29
C ARG A 23 14.45 1.38 5.14
N LYS A 24 15.73 1.72 4.96
CA LYS A 24 16.82 1.09 5.73
C LYS A 24 16.69 1.32 7.23
N ALA A 25 16.14 2.46 7.63
CA ALA A 25 15.84 2.75 9.03
C ALA A 25 14.59 2.00 9.52
N HIS A 26 13.53 2.00 8.72
CA HIS A 26 12.24 1.38 9.05
C HIS A 26 12.32 -0.14 9.10
N GLU A 27 13.02 -0.77 8.15
CA GLU A 27 13.33 -2.20 8.16
C GLU A 27 13.97 -2.62 9.50
N LYS A 28 14.95 -1.87 10.00
CA LYS A 28 15.58 -2.18 11.29
C LYS A 28 14.62 -2.09 12.48
N ILE A 29 13.66 -1.16 12.44
CA ILE A 29 12.67 -0.98 13.51
C ILE A 29 11.64 -2.12 13.45
N CYS A 30 11.14 -2.41 12.25
CA CYS A 30 10.25 -3.53 11.97
C CYS A 30 10.83 -4.88 12.39
N TRP A 31 12.10 -5.14 12.03
CA TRP A 31 12.79 -6.39 12.37
C TRP A 31 12.98 -6.58 13.88
N ARG A 32 13.12 -5.49 14.63
CA ARG A 32 13.27 -5.54 16.10
C ARG A 32 11.95 -5.74 16.83
N HIS A 33 10.83 -5.43 16.19
CA HIS A 33 9.50 -5.50 16.81
C HIS A 33 8.78 -6.84 16.62
N LYS A 34 9.23 -7.68 15.68
CA LYS A 34 8.71 -9.05 15.55
C LYS A 34 9.23 -9.93 16.70
N ASN A 35 8.38 -10.13 17.70
CA ASN A 35 8.54 -11.18 18.70
C ASN A 35 8.14 -12.53 18.09
N ASN A 36 8.67 -13.64 18.63
CA ASN A 36 8.47 -15.04 18.21
C ASN A 36 7.03 -15.59 18.37
N ILE A 37 6.05 -14.71 18.58
CA ILE A 37 4.62 -15.03 18.63
C ILE A 37 4.05 -14.35 17.39
N ASP A 38 3.29 -15.07 16.56
CA ASP A 38 2.62 -14.53 15.37
C ASP A 38 1.19 -14.07 15.72
N PRO A 39 0.99 -12.95 16.44
CA PRO A 39 -0.36 -12.45 16.63
C PRO A 39 -0.94 -12.06 15.25
N PRO A 40 -2.27 -12.12 15.09
CA PRO A 40 -2.92 -11.59 13.91
C PRO A 40 -2.55 -10.11 13.67
N SER A 41 -2.17 -9.78 12.43
CA SER A 41 -1.86 -8.43 11.95
C SER A 41 -2.97 -7.91 11.04
N PRO A 42 -3.40 -6.63 11.17
CA PRO A 42 -3.03 -5.66 12.20
C PRO A 42 -3.93 -5.77 13.46
N PRO A 43 -3.47 -5.34 14.65
CA PRO A 43 -4.24 -5.48 15.89
C PRO A 43 -5.49 -4.58 15.98
N LYS A 44 -5.64 -3.60 15.08
CA LYS A 44 -6.82 -2.73 14.97
C LYS A 44 -6.98 -2.20 13.55
N GLY A 45 -8.13 -1.58 13.28
CA GLY A 45 -8.43 -0.95 11.98
C GLY A 45 -8.95 -1.94 10.92
N LEU A 46 -8.90 -3.24 11.19
CA LEU A 46 -9.52 -4.30 10.39
C LEU A 46 -10.38 -5.20 11.30
N GLU A 47 -11.43 -5.79 10.73
CA GLU A 47 -12.37 -6.68 11.43
C GLU A 47 -11.78 -8.08 11.65
N ALA A 48 -11.09 -8.62 10.64
CA ALA A 48 -10.41 -9.90 10.72
C ALA A 48 -8.91 -9.76 10.40
N PRO A 49 -8.06 -9.62 11.43
CA PRO A 49 -6.63 -9.64 11.22
C PRO A 49 -6.14 -11.04 10.82
N ILE A 50 -5.06 -11.09 10.05
CA ILE A 50 -4.51 -12.32 9.50
C ILE A 50 -3.19 -12.68 10.19
N THR A 51 -2.91 -13.97 10.32
CA THR A 51 -1.59 -14.45 10.74
C THR A 51 -0.63 -14.52 9.54
N LYS A 52 0.67 -14.36 9.82
CA LYS A 52 1.76 -14.46 8.85
C LYS A 52 1.55 -13.61 7.57
N PRO A 53 1.33 -12.28 7.71
CA PRO A 53 1.00 -11.42 6.59
C PRO A 53 2.07 -11.42 5.48
N PHE A 54 3.37 -11.48 5.80
CA PHE A 54 4.42 -11.46 4.77
C PHE A 54 4.50 -12.78 4.00
N THR A 55 4.25 -13.90 4.67
CA THR A 55 4.12 -15.22 4.04
C THR A 55 2.93 -15.26 3.09
N ARG A 56 1.78 -14.68 3.51
CA ARG A 56 0.62 -14.54 2.63
C ARG A 56 0.87 -13.58 1.46
N LEU A 57 1.68 -12.53 1.64
CA LEU A 57 2.14 -11.68 0.53
C LEU A 57 3.01 -12.47 -0.45
N ASP A 58 3.87 -13.38 0.04
CA ASP A 58 4.68 -14.25 -0.82
C ASP A 58 3.84 -15.21 -1.65
N ASN A 59 2.85 -15.79 -0.99
CA ASN A 59 1.96 -16.78 -1.59
C ASN A 59 0.87 -16.15 -2.46
N GLY A 60 0.76 -14.81 -2.47
CA GLY A 60 -0.30 -14.09 -3.18
C GLY A 60 -1.69 -14.23 -2.53
N THR A 61 -1.75 -14.60 -1.26
CA THR A 61 -2.99 -14.85 -0.50
C THR A 61 -3.24 -13.82 0.61
N TRP A 62 -2.57 -12.67 0.57
CA TRP A 62 -2.68 -11.63 1.61
C TRP A 62 -4.07 -11.00 1.76
N LEU A 63 -4.85 -10.97 0.68
CA LEU A 63 -6.26 -10.54 0.72
C LEU A 63 -7.22 -11.69 1.00
N HIS A 64 -6.75 -12.93 0.93
CA HIS A 64 -7.60 -14.11 1.10
C HIS A 64 -7.96 -14.26 2.57
N ASP A 65 -9.11 -14.90 2.83
CA ASP A 65 -9.67 -15.10 4.17
C ASP A 65 -10.03 -13.81 4.93
N ARG A 66 -10.02 -12.65 4.26
CA ARG A 66 -10.47 -11.37 4.83
C ARG A 66 -11.94 -11.10 4.50
N PRO A 67 -12.69 -10.43 5.41
CA PRO A 67 -13.99 -9.85 5.11
C PRO A 67 -13.91 -8.86 3.95
N GLU A 68 -15.00 -8.75 3.20
CA GLU A 68 -15.11 -7.87 2.05
C GLU A 68 -14.71 -6.41 2.38
N ALA A 69 -15.22 -5.87 3.48
CA ALA A 69 -14.91 -4.51 3.93
C ALA A 69 -13.41 -4.29 4.20
N ASP A 70 -12.74 -5.29 4.78
CA ASP A 70 -11.30 -5.22 5.05
C ASP A 70 -10.49 -5.25 3.75
N VAL A 71 -10.92 -6.05 2.77
CA VAL A 71 -10.30 -6.09 1.44
C VAL A 71 -10.38 -4.72 0.76
N TYR A 72 -11.55 -4.07 0.80
CA TYR A 72 -11.69 -2.73 0.24
C TYR A 72 -10.77 -1.71 0.93
N ARG A 73 -10.75 -1.70 2.26
CA ARG A 73 -9.88 -0.81 3.05
C ARG A 73 -8.41 -0.96 2.66
N VAL A 74 -7.88 -2.18 2.67
CA VAL A 74 -6.45 -2.40 2.39
C VAL A 74 -6.08 -2.16 0.93
N LEU A 75 -6.97 -2.43 -0.03
CA LEU A 75 -6.74 -2.10 -1.44
C LEU A 75 -6.63 -0.60 -1.66
N ILE A 76 -7.57 0.16 -1.09
CA ILE A 76 -7.58 1.63 -1.17
C ILE A 76 -6.33 2.21 -0.50
N ASP A 77 -5.98 1.73 0.68
CA ASP A 77 -4.82 2.22 1.43
C ASP A 77 -3.49 1.87 0.76
N ALA A 78 -3.39 0.69 0.14
CA ALA A 78 -2.21 0.31 -0.64
C ALA A 78 -2.02 1.24 -1.85
N HIS A 79 -3.10 1.57 -2.54
CA HIS A 79 -3.08 2.55 -3.63
C HIS A 79 -2.67 3.95 -3.15
N ARG A 80 -3.32 4.46 -2.09
CA ARG A 80 -3.08 5.80 -1.53
C ARG A 80 -1.65 5.97 -1.05
N LEU A 81 -1.13 4.98 -0.32
CA LEU A 81 0.24 4.99 0.18
C LEU A 81 1.24 4.95 -0.98
N ARG A 82 0.93 4.19 -2.04
CA ARG A 82 1.77 4.18 -3.24
C ARG A 82 1.79 5.52 -3.96
N MET A 83 0.67 6.22 -4.03
CA MET A 83 0.61 7.57 -4.60
C MET A 83 1.41 8.58 -3.77
N ASP A 84 1.35 8.49 -2.44
CA ASP A 84 2.17 9.32 -1.54
C ASP A 84 3.68 9.04 -1.72
N ASP A 85 4.05 7.75 -1.82
CA ASP A 85 5.44 7.34 -2.07
C ASP A 85 5.95 7.83 -3.44
N ASP A 86 5.16 7.70 -4.50
CA ASP A 86 5.53 8.16 -5.84
C ASP A 86 5.63 9.70 -5.89
N TYR A 87 4.72 10.42 -5.20
CA TYR A 87 4.79 11.88 -5.05
C TYR A 87 6.06 12.31 -4.33
N ASN A 88 6.34 11.73 -3.16
CA ASN A 88 7.53 12.05 -2.38
C ASN A 88 8.81 11.67 -3.12
N ALA A 89 8.87 10.49 -3.75
CA ALA A 89 10.03 10.06 -4.53
C ALA A 89 10.32 10.99 -5.71
N CYS A 90 9.31 11.67 -6.27
CA CYS A 90 9.49 12.62 -7.35
C CYS A 90 9.56 14.10 -6.94
N TYR A 91 9.26 14.50 -5.69
CA TYR A 91 9.27 15.91 -5.28
C TYR A 91 10.28 16.27 -4.18
N THR A 92 11.06 15.34 -3.62
CA THR A 92 12.05 15.77 -2.61
C THR A 92 13.21 16.55 -3.26
N THR A 93 13.11 17.87 -3.27
CA THR A 93 14.12 18.68 -2.57
C THR A 93 13.64 20.06 -2.13
N VAL A 94 12.46 20.54 -2.50
CA VAL A 94 12.00 21.86 -2.03
C VAL A 94 10.49 21.84 -1.97
N PHE A 95 9.93 22.40 -0.89
CA PHE A 95 8.50 22.50 -0.58
C PHE A 95 7.89 21.31 0.18
N ARG A 96 7.88 21.49 1.49
CA ARG A 96 7.11 20.72 2.48
C ARG A 96 5.58 20.94 2.37
N PHE A 97 5.08 21.69 1.39
CA PHE A 97 3.66 22.02 1.20
C PHE A 97 3.33 22.33 -0.28
N GLY A 98 3.69 21.44 -1.21
CA GLY A 98 3.14 21.47 -2.57
C GLY A 98 1.76 20.79 -2.62
N PRO A 99 0.87 21.14 -3.57
CA PRO A 99 -0.46 20.56 -3.62
C PRO A 99 -0.34 19.04 -3.80
N ARG A 100 -0.92 18.28 -2.86
CA ARG A 100 -1.20 16.85 -3.02
C ARG A 100 -1.73 16.66 -4.44
N SER A 101 -1.21 15.67 -5.17
CA SER A 101 -1.75 15.27 -6.47
C SER A 101 -3.27 15.33 -6.40
N THR A 102 -3.87 16.15 -7.27
CA THR A 102 -5.21 16.67 -7.07
C THR A 102 -6.19 15.55 -6.72
N VAL A 103 -6.86 15.76 -5.59
CA VAL A 103 -7.97 14.97 -5.03
C VAL A 103 -9.02 14.59 -6.07
N GLU A 104 -9.10 15.36 -7.16
CA GLU A 104 -10.04 15.23 -8.28
C GLU A 104 -9.90 13.94 -9.11
N ASN A 105 -8.79 13.18 -9.00
CA ASN A 105 -8.59 11.95 -9.79
C ASN A 105 -8.31 10.68 -8.97
N GLY A 106 -8.55 10.70 -7.64
CA GLY A 106 -8.27 9.54 -6.77
C GLY A 106 -9.04 8.28 -7.19
N ALA A 107 -10.33 8.43 -7.54
CA ALA A 107 -11.17 7.34 -8.01
C ALA A 107 -10.73 6.78 -9.37
N ALA A 108 -10.34 7.64 -10.31
CA ALA A 108 -9.85 7.21 -11.62
C ALA A 108 -8.52 6.45 -11.51
N GLY A 109 -7.58 6.97 -10.71
CA GLY A 109 -6.30 6.29 -10.46
C GLY A 109 -6.45 4.95 -9.72
N PHE A 110 -7.47 4.84 -8.87
CA PHE A 110 -7.81 3.59 -8.20
C PHE A 110 -8.52 2.60 -9.12
N ALA A 111 -9.39 3.05 -10.02
CA ALA A 111 -9.98 2.20 -11.05
C ALA A 111 -8.89 1.58 -11.95
N ASP A 112 -7.90 2.38 -12.37
CA ASP A 112 -6.73 1.89 -13.11
C ASP A 112 -5.94 0.85 -12.29
N PHE A 113 -5.80 1.07 -10.99
CA PHE A 113 -5.14 0.13 -10.07
C PHE A 113 -5.85 -1.21 -10.04
N LEU A 114 -7.17 -1.24 -9.83
CA LEU A 114 -7.96 -2.47 -9.81
C LEU A 114 -7.92 -3.20 -11.17
N ALA A 115 -8.08 -2.46 -12.27
CA ALA A 115 -7.97 -3.03 -13.61
C ALA A 115 -6.60 -3.68 -13.86
N MET A 116 -5.51 -3.14 -13.30
CA MET A 116 -4.20 -3.78 -13.36
C MET A 116 -4.13 -5.07 -12.56
N ILE A 117 -4.75 -5.15 -11.37
CA ILE A 117 -4.79 -6.39 -10.58
C ILE A 117 -5.53 -7.47 -11.37
N GLU A 118 -6.73 -7.15 -11.86
CA GLU A 118 -7.57 -8.08 -12.61
C GLU A 118 -6.87 -8.62 -13.87
N GLN A 119 -6.09 -7.77 -14.56
CA GLN A 119 -5.39 -8.16 -15.78
C GLN A 119 -4.07 -8.90 -15.54
N GLN A 120 -3.29 -8.49 -14.54
CA GLN A 120 -1.89 -8.94 -14.38
C GLN A 120 -1.71 -9.95 -13.26
N ALA A 121 -2.56 -9.90 -12.23
CA ALA A 121 -2.42 -10.71 -11.03
C ALA A 121 -3.79 -11.05 -10.41
N PRO A 122 -4.73 -11.65 -11.16
CA PRO A 122 -6.07 -11.96 -10.66
C PRO A 122 -6.03 -12.90 -9.44
N SER A 123 -4.99 -13.72 -9.30
CA SER A 123 -4.79 -14.60 -8.15
C SER A 123 -4.58 -13.88 -6.82
N LEU A 124 -4.23 -12.58 -6.84
CA LEU A 124 -4.08 -11.79 -5.62
C LEU A 124 -5.43 -11.44 -4.98
N LEU A 125 -6.51 -11.45 -5.78
CA LEU A 125 -7.85 -11.13 -5.32
C LEU A 125 -8.52 -12.38 -4.73
N PRO A 126 -9.43 -12.21 -3.75
CA PRO A 126 -10.22 -13.32 -3.25
C PRO A 126 -11.08 -13.97 -4.34
N ALA A 127 -11.42 -15.25 -4.19
CA ALA A 127 -12.21 -15.99 -5.17
C ALA A 127 -13.62 -15.43 -5.42
N TRP A 128 -14.16 -14.66 -4.46
CA TRP A 128 -15.46 -14.00 -4.58
C TRP A 128 -15.38 -12.66 -5.33
N TRP A 129 -14.18 -12.18 -5.67
CA TRP A 129 -14.01 -10.89 -6.34
C TRP A 129 -14.52 -10.93 -7.77
N ASP A 130 -15.36 -9.95 -8.12
CA ASP A 130 -15.94 -9.78 -9.45
C ASP A 130 -16.09 -8.30 -9.80
N ALA A 131 -16.69 -8.02 -10.97
CA ALA A 131 -16.94 -6.65 -11.43
C ALA A 131 -17.86 -5.85 -10.49
N THR A 132 -18.75 -6.51 -9.75
CA THR A 132 -19.62 -5.88 -8.76
C THR A 132 -18.80 -5.37 -7.59
N ASN A 133 -17.88 -6.20 -7.09
CA ASN A 133 -16.95 -5.85 -6.02
C ASN A 133 -16.01 -4.71 -6.44
N THR A 134 -15.55 -4.69 -7.69
CA THR A 134 -14.74 -3.58 -8.21
C THR A 134 -15.49 -2.26 -8.16
N ALA A 135 -16.74 -2.21 -8.63
CA ALA A 135 -17.57 -1.01 -8.56
C ALA A 135 -17.87 -0.61 -7.10
N ALA A 136 -18.21 -1.58 -6.25
CA ALA A 136 -18.48 -1.37 -4.83
C ALA A 136 -17.25 -0.84 -4.08
N CYS A 137 -16.05 -1.36 -4.36
CA CYS A 137 -14.81 -0.89 -3.77
C CYS A 137 -14.48 0.56 -4.15
N ILE A 138 -14.72 0.95 -5.41
CA ILE A 138 -14.53 2.32 -5.87
C ILE A 138 -15.54 3.26 -5.19
N ALA A 139 -16.81 2.85 -5.11
CA ALA A 139 -17.85 3.60 -4.41
C ALA A 139 -17.52 3.75 -2.92
N PHE A 140 -17.12 2.67 -2.25
CA PHE A 140 -16.71 2.67 -0.84
C PHE A 140 -15.63 3.72 -0.56
N GLY A 141 -14.60 3.81 -1.42
CA GLY A 141 -13.55 4.81 -1.27
C GLY A 141 -13.96 6.24 -1.63
N SER A 142 -14.98 6.40 -2.48
CA SER A 142 -15.46 7.70 -2.96
C SER A 142 -16.51 8.33 -2.03
N GLU A 143 -17.35 7.50 -1.42
CA GLU A 143 -18.48 7.89 -0.57
C GLU A 143 -18.13 7.93 0.92
N ALA A 144 -16.89 7.57 1.30
CA ALA A 144 -16.43 7.58 2.69
C ALA A 144 -16.61 8.97 3.33
N THR A 145 -17.65 9.12 4.16
CA THR A 145 -17.97 10.31 4.96
C THR A 145 -17.48 10.15 6.42
N GLU A 146 -17.34 11.27 7.13
CA GLU A 146 -16.43 11.48 8.27
C GLU A 146 -16.64 10.63 9.55
N ALA A 147 -17.66 9.76 9.63
CA ALA A 147 -17.87 8.96 10.85
C ALA A 147 -16.79 7.88 11.09
N ASP A 148 -16.15 7.36 10.02
CA ASP A 148 -14.90 6.61 10.14
C ASP A 148 -13.91 6.88 8.99
N GLY A 149 -14.39 7.34 7.80
CA GLY A 149 -13.72 8.18 6.79
C GLY A 149 -12.28 7.89 6.32
N TRP A 150 -11.68 6.80 6.80
CA TRP A 150 -10.24 6.59 6.78
C TRP A 150 -9.75 6.23 5.39
N SER A 151 -10.39 5.22 4.80
CA SER A 151 -10.12 4.71 3.43
C SER A 151 -10.82 5.56 2.37
N SER A 152 -10.71 6.90 2.47
CA SER A 152 -11.20 7.81 1.44
C SER A 152 -10.15 8.04 0.36
N LEU A 153 -10.54 7.87 -0.91
CA LEU A 153 -9.70 8.13 -2.09
C LEU A 153 -9.36 9.61 -2.27
N THR A 154 -10.07 10.49 -1.58
CA THR A 154 -9.84 11.95 -1.60
C THR A 154 -8.73 12.41 -0.67
N ARG A 155 -8.23 11.52 0.21
CA ARG A 155 -7.27 11.84 1.26
C ARG A 155 -5.96 11.10 1.02
N ALA A 156 -4.85 11.82 0.89
CA ALA A 156 -3.56 11.14 0.85
C ALA A 156 -3.21 10.53 2.21
N LEU A 157 -2.44 9.45 2.15
CA LEU A 157 -2.11 8.59 3.28
C LEU A 157 -0.60 8.56 3.46
N HIS A 158 -0.13 9.01 4.62
CA HIS A 158 1.29 8.96 4.95
C HIS A 158 1.57 7.74 5.85
N TRP A 159 2.75 7.13 5.72
CA TRP A 159 3.10 5.88 6.41
C TRP A 159 2.96 5.93 7.94
N LYS A 160 3.20 7.08 8.57
CA LYS A 160 3.00 7.25 10.02
C LYS A 160 1.53 7.10 10.42
N ASP A 161 0.64 7.58 9.56
CA ASP A 161 -0.80 7.51 9.80
C ASP A 161 -1.25 6.05 9.69
N VAL A 162 -0.68 5.27 8.74
CA VAL A 162 -0.92 3.82 8.63
C VAL A 162 -0.56 3.09 9.92
N ILE A 163 0.66 3.30 10.44
CA ILE A 163 1.10 2.69 11.71
C ILE A 163 0.18 3.12 12.86
N GLY A 164 -0.19 4.40 12.90
CA GLY A 164 -1.09 4.94 13.91
C GLY A 164 -2.49 4.32 13.87
N HIS A 165 -3.06 4.15 12.67
CA HIS A 165 -4.41 3.64 12.48
C HIS A 165 -4.49 2.13 12.72
N TYR A 166 -3.59 1.36 12.09
CA TYR A 166 -3.59 -0.10 12.17
C TYR A 166 -2.90 -0.65 13.44
N GLY A 167 -2.07 0.16 14.09
CA GLY A 167 -1.38 -0.24 15.32
C GLY A 167 -0.27 -1.28 15.10
N GLU A 168 0.07 -1.58 13.86
CA GLU A 168 1.15 -2.49 13.49
C GLU A 168 2.28 -1.68 12.82
N MET A 169 3.50 -1.85 13.34
CA MET A 169 4.69 -1.11 12.93
C MET A 169 5.06 -1.39 11.47
N CYS A 170 4.74 -2.58 10.98
CA CYS A 170 5.13 -3.03 9.65
C CYS A 170 3.98 -3.06 8.63
N PHE A 171 2.81 -2.55 9.00
CA PHE A 171 1.64 -2.61 8.12
C PHE A 171 1.80 -1.75 6.86
N ASP A 172 2.54 -0.63 6.96
CA ASP A 172 2.91 0.17 5.78
C ASP A 172 3.77 -0.64 4.80
N LEU A 173 4.65 -1.52 5.29
CA LEU A 173 5.43 -2.42 4.44
C LEU A 173 4.55 -3.48 3.78
N GLU A 174 3.55 -4.03 4.47
CA GLU A 174 2.58 -4.96 3.88
C GLU A 174 1.88 -4.32 2.67
N LEU A 175 1.33 -3.12 2.87
CA LEU A 175 0.66 -2.34 1.81
C LEU A 175 1.59 -2.06 0.62
N ARG A 176 2.86 -1.71 0.89
CA ARG A 176 3.85 -1.40 -0.15
C ARG A 176 4.29 -2.62 -0.94
N VAL A 177 4.47 -3.77 -0.28
CA VAL A 177 4.80 -5.03 -0.96
C VAL A 177 3.63 -5.46 -1.85
N PHE A 178 2.40 -5.35 -1.35
CA PHE A 178 1.21 -5.62 -2.15
C PHE A 178 1.12 -4.69 -3.37
N ALA A 179 1.20 -3.36 -3.18
CA ALA A 179 1.16 -2.40 -4.28
C ALA A 179 2.30 -2.61 -5.30
N GLN A 180 3.47 -3.10 -4.85
CA GLN A 180 4.56 -3.48 -5.74
C GLN A 180 4.22 -4.70 -6.61
N ALA A 181 3.50 -5.70 -6.06
CA ALA A 181 3.04 -6.85 -6.84
C ALA A 181 2.10 -6.42 -7.98
N VAL A 182 1.27 -5.40 -7.75
CA VAL A 182 0.31 -4.87 -8.73
C VAL A 182 0.94 -3.95 -9.77
N TYR A 183 1.63 -2.87 -9.34
CA TYR A 183 2.20 -1.90 -10.27
C TYR A 183 3.48 -2.39 -10.97
N GLY A 184 4.01 -3.52 -10.50
CA GLY A 184 5.33 -4.04 -10.83
C GLY A 184 6.45 -3.30 -10.09
N ILE A 185 7.67 -3.86 -10.16
CA ILE A 185 8.88 -3.30 -9.54
C ILE A 185 9.29 -2.03 -10.32
N PRO A 186 9.16 -0.82 -9.76
CA PRO A 186 9.78 0.33 -10.38
C PRO A 186 11.30 0.18 -10.18
N SER A 187 12.10 0.53 -11.19
CA SER A 187 13.53 0.20 -11.26
C SER A 187 14.36 0.65 -10.05
N ASN A 188 13.87 1.64 -9.30
CA ASN A 188 14.39 2.18 -8.05
C ASN A 188 14.05 1.39 -6.77
N PHE A 189 13.19 0.36 -6.84
CA PHE A 189 12.72 -0.42 -5.69
C PHE A 189 13.11 -1.91 -5.74
N ARG A 190 14.01 -2.31 -6.63
CA ARG A 190 14.49 -3.71 -6.72
C ARG A 190 15.04 -4.26 -5.39
N ASP A 191 15.51 -3.37 -4.52
CA ASP A 191 15.98 -3.73 -3.20
C ASP A 191 14.82 -4.21 -2.29
N LEU A 192 13.55 -3.74 -2.47
CA LEU A 192 12.40 -4.13 -1.62
C LEU A 192 12.23 -5.64 -1.62
N ALA A 193 12.38 -6.26 -2.79
CA ALA A 193 12.30 -7.70 -2.98
C ALA A 193 13.22 -8.52 -2.06
N LYS A 194 14.35 -7.95 -1.59
CA LYS A 194 15.28 -8.61 -0.68
C LYS A 194 14.90 -8.43 0.80
N GLY A 195 14.26 -7.32 1.16
CA GLY A 195 13.98 -6.96 2.56
C GLY A 195 12.78 -7.70 3.13
N TRP A 196 11.71 -7.86 2.36
CA TRP A 196 10.51 -8.53 2.85
C TRP A 196 10.65 -10.06 2.91
N LYS A 197 11.56 -10.67 2.12
CA LYS A 197 11.92 -12.10 2.27
C LYS A 197 12.52 -12.42 3.64
N VAL A 198 13.19 -11.45 4.28
CA VAL A 198 13.62 -11.57 5.67
C VAL A 198 12.41 -11.57 6.61
N MET A 199 11.39 -10.76 6.32
CA MET A 199 10.15 -10.74 7.11
C MET A 199 9.36 -12.05 7.00
N VAL A 200 9.36 -12.69 5.82
CA VAL A 200 8.79 -14.04 5.63
C VAL A 200 9.53 -15.06 6.50
N ALA A 201 10.87 -15.00 6.55
CA ALA A 201 11.66 -15.92 7.36
C ALA A 201 11.55 -15.69 8.88
N LEU A 202 10.96 -14.56 9.30
CA LEU A 202 10.72 -14.19 10.71
C LEU A 202 9.27 -14.48 11.15
N GLU A 203 8.44 -15.08 10.28
CA GLU A 203 7.11 -15.63 10.57
C GLU A 203 7.16 -17.15 10.60
#